data_AF-A0A7J9Z6V7-F1
#
_entry.id   AF-A0A7J9Z6V7-F1
#
_cell.length_a   1.000
_cell.length_b   1.000
_cell.length_c   1.000
_cell.angle_alpha   90.00
_cell.angle_beta   90.00
_cell.angle_gamma   90.00
#
_symmetry.space_group_name_H-M   'P 1'
#
loop_
_entity.id
_entity.type
_entity.pdbx_description
1 polymer ?
#
loop_
_entity_poly.entity_id
_entity_poly.type
_entity_poly.pdbx_seq_one_letter_code
_entity_poly.pdbx_strand_id
1 'polypeptide(L)'
;RERAHSVSITGNRHYNPGWHLAIDLRNMLLVSECTTRAALDRKESRGGHTRDDYPMTDPEWGRINITLSTGSNDQVTVTHQPVPEMPDELKKLFE
;
A
#
# COMPACT_ATOMS: atom_id res chain seq x y z
N ARG A 1 -12.19 -10.70 -2.91
CA ARG A 1 -11.84 -10.25 -4.27
C ARG A 1 -12.74 -10.86 -5.34
N GLU A 2 -13.00 -12.16 -5.30
CA GLU A 2 -13.88 -12.87 -6.27
C GLU A 2 -15.25 -12.20 -6.51
N ARG A 3 -15.91 -11.77 -5.42
CA ARG A 3 -17.20 -11.05 -5.50
C ARG A 3 -17.17 -9.74 -6.30
N ALA A 4 -16.01 -9.10 -6.46
CA ALA A 4 -15.92 -7.87 -7.23
C ALA A 4 -16.18 -8.12 -8.73
N HIS A 5 -15.92 -9.33 -9.23
CA HIS A 5 -16.19 -9.68 -10.63
C HIS A 5 -17.68 -9.77 -10.95
N SER A 6 -18.54 -9.91 -9.94
CA SER A 6 -20.00 -9.98 -10.11
C SER A 6 -20.70 -8.65 -9.84
N VAL A 7 -19.96 -7.56 -9.63
CA VAL A 7 -20.57 -6.24 -9.38
C VAL A 7 -21.14 -5.69 -10.67
N SER A 8 -22.40 -5.26 -10.60
CA SER A 8 -23.12 -4.63 -11.71
C SER A 8 -23.92 -3.44 -11.19
N ILE A 9 -24.21 -2.50 -12.09
CA ILE A 9 -25.06 -1.35 -11.79
C ILE A 9 -26.24 -1.29 -12.74
N THR A 10 -27.30 -0.61 -12.32
CA THR A 10 -28.46 -0.31 -13.16
C THR A 10 -28.40 1.14 -13.66
N GLY A 11 -29.20 1.45 -14.68
CA GLY A 11 -29.24 2.78 -15.29
C GLY A 11 -28.22 2.98 -16.41
N ASN A 12 -28.09 4.23 -16.88
CA ASN A 12 -27.19 4.58 -17.98
C ASN A 12 -25.80 5.04 -17.45
N ARG A 13 -24.85 5.29 -18.37
CA ARG A 13 -23.47 5.67 -18.03
C ARG A 13 -23.27 7.16 -17.74
N HIS A 14 -24.22 8.03 -18.09
CA HIS A 14 -24.08 9.47 -17.93
C HIS A 14 -24.25 9.85 -16.46
N TYR A 15 -23.23 10.46 -15.87
CA TYR A 15 -23.24 10.93 -14.47
C TYR A 15 -23.80 9.88 -13.49
N ASN A 16 -23.33 8.63 -13.61
CA ASN A 16 -23.76 7.53 -12.74
C ASN A 16 -22.65 7.21 -11.72
N PRO A 17 -22.79 7.64 -10.45
CA PRO A 17 -21.78 7.39 -9.41
C PRO A 17 -21.54 5.90 -9.16
N GLY A 18 -22.58 5.08 -9.30
CA GLY A 18 -22.45 3.62 -9.16
C GLY A 18 -21.56 3.02 -10.25
N TRP A 19 -21.67 3.51 -11.48
CA TRP A 19 -20.81 3.08 -12.59
C TRP A 19 -19.34 3.41 -12.32
N HIS A 20 -19.04 4.61 -11.84
CA HIS A 20 -17.67 4.98 -11.45
C HIS A 20 -17.16 4.09 -10.30
N LEU A 21 -17.97 3.90 -9.26
CA LEU A 21 -17.61 3.07 -8.12
C LEU A 21 -17.34 1.61 -8.51
N ALA A 22 -18.13 1.05 -9.41
CA ALA A 22 -17.95 -0.33 -9.89
C ALA A 22 -16.60 -0.52 -10.59
N ILE A 23 -16.13 0.50 -11.32
CA ILE A 23 -14.82 0.51 -11.96
C ILE A 23 -13.71 0.64 -10.91
N ASP A 24 -13.87 1.57 -9.96
CA ASP A 24 -12.87 1.85 -8.94
C ASP A 24 -12.69 0.71 -7.93
N LEU A 25 -13.73 -0.11 -7.73
CA LEU A 25 -13.73 -1.18 -6.73
C LEU A 25 -12.54 -2.14 -6.85
N ARG A 26 -12.13 -2.49 -8.08
CA ARG A 26 -10.95 -3.34 -8.30
C ARG A 26 -9.69 -2.69 -7.73
N ASN A 27 -9.50 -1.40 -8.00
CA ASN A 27 -8.32 -0.66 -7.56
C ASN A 27 -8.34 -0.45 -6.04
N MET A 28 -9.51 -0.13 -5.47
CA MET A 28 -9.66 -0.01 -4.01
C MET A 28 -9.30 -1.32 -3.31
N LEU A 29 -9.79 -2.46 -3.78
CA LEU A 29 -9.48 -3.77 -3.19
C LEU A 29 -7.98 -4.11 -3.30
N LEU A 30 -7.36 -3.80 -4.44
CA LEU A 30 -5.93 -4.03 -4.65
C LEU A 30 -5.07 -3.18 -3.70
N VAL A 31 -5.36 -1.88 -3.59
CA VAL A 31 -4.66 -0.98 -2.69
C VAL A 31 -4.87 -1.37 -1.23
N SER A 32 -6.10 -1.73 -0.84
CA SER A 32 -6.38 -2.22 0.52
C SER A 32 -5.55 -3.48 0.85
N GLU A 33 -5.49 -4.45 -0.06
CA GLU A 33 -4.68 -5.66 0.16
C GLU A 33 -3.18 -5.33 0.27
N CYS A 34 -2.68 -4.44 -0.58
CA CYS A 34 -1.29 -3.99 -0.50
C CYS A 34 -0.99 -3.36 0.87
N THR A 35 -1.84 -2.42 1.31
CA THR A 35 -1.69 -1.76 2.61
C THR A 35 -1.72 -2.77 3.77
N THR A 36 -2.68 -3.70 3.77
CA THR A 36 -2.79 -4.71 4.83
C THR A 36 -1.57 -5.63 4.87
N ARG A 37 -1.09 -6.10 3.71
CA ARG A 37 0.10 -6.96 3.64
C ARG A 37 1.36 -6.24 4.13
N ALA A 38 1.54 -4.97 3.74
CA ALA A 38 2.65 -4.15 4.21
C ALA A 38 2.61 -3.95 5.73
N ALA A 39 1.42 -3.64 6.27
CA ALA A 39 1.21 -3.41 7.70
C ALA A 39 1.44 -4.69 8.52
N LEU A 40 1.03 -5.86 8.00
CA LEU A 40 1.24 -7.14 8.65
C LEU A 40 2.73 -7.52 8.71
N ASP A 41 3.45 -7.30 7.61
CA ASP A 41 4.87 -7.56 7.48
C ASP A 41 5.72 -6.64 8.37
N ARG A 42 5.38 -5.34 8.45
CA ARG A 42 6.07 -4.37 9.31
C ARG A 42 5.78 -4.61 10.79
N LYS A 43 6.78 -5.15 11.50
CA LYS A 43 6.74 -5.44 12.94
C LYS A 43 7.44 -4.36 13.78
N GLU A 44 6.96 -3.13 13.66
CA GLU A 44 7.33 -1.99 14.52
C GLU A 44 6.19 -0.97 14.55
N SER A 45 6.37 0.10 15.32
CA SER A 45 5.53 1.31 15.27
C SER A 45 6.36 2.53 14.90
N ARG A 46 5.96 3.27 13.86
CA ARG A 46 6.64 4.48 13.37
C ARG A 46 5.69 5.39 12.61
N GLY A 47 5.66 6.67 12.96
CA GLY A 47 4.85 7.67 12.26
C GLY A 47 3.36 7.32 12.30
N GLY A 48 2.74 7.18 11.13
CA GLY A 48 1.31 6.83 11.00
C GLY A 48 1.00 5.32 11.13
N HIS A 49 2.01 4.45 11.24
CA HIS A 49 1.82 3.01 11.45
C HIS A 49 2.12 2.66 12.91
N THR A 50 1.09 2.29 13.67
CA THR A 50 1.20 1.98 15.10
C THR A 50 0.57 0.62 15.39
N ARG A 51 1.26 -0.19 16.21
CA ARG A 51 0.90 -1.57 16.55
C ARG A 51 1.06 -1.82 18.04
N ASP A 52 0.01 -2.29 18.70
CA ASP A 52 0.06 -2.64 20.13
C ASP A 52 0.96 -3.84 20.41
N ASP A 53 1.12 -4.76 19.44
CA ASP A 53 1.96 -5.94 19.55
C ASP A 53 3.44 -5.68 19.20
N TYR A 54 3.75 -4.52 18.59
CA TYR A 54 5.11 -4.03 18.33
C TYR A 54 5.16 -2.50 18.55
N PRO A 55 5.07 -2.02 19.80
CA PRO A 55 4.81 -0.60 20.10
C PRO A 55 6.01 0.33 19.90
N MET A 56 7.21 -0.22 19.76
CA MET A 56 8.45 0.53 19.62
C MET A 56 8.93 0.57 18.16
N THR A 57 9.78 1.55 17.86
CA THR A 57 10.56 1.57 16.61
C THR A 57 11.66 0.52 16.64
N ASP A 58 11.98 -0.02 15.47
CA ASP A 58 13.11 -0.91 15.24
C ASP A 58 14.08 -0.23 14.24
N PRO A 59 15.38 -0.11 14.57
CA PRO A 59 16.37 0.44 13.65
C PRO A 59 16.42 -0.27 12.29
N GLU A 60 16.21 -1.58 12.23
CA GLU A 60 16.29 -2.35 10.98
C GLU A 60 15.16 -1.96 10.01
N TRP A 61 13.94 -1.77 10.53
CA TRP A 61 12.80 -1.25 9.76
C TRP A 61 13.00 0.19 9.28
N GLY A 62 13.95 0.93 9.85
CA GLY A 62 14.34 2.26 9.40
C GLY A 62 15.27 2.26 8.17
N ARG A 63 15.85 1.12 7.82
CA ARG A 63 16.82 0.98 6.71
C ARG A 63 16.20 0.40 5.45
N ILE A 64 14.93 -0.01 5.51
CA ILE A 64 14.22 -0.65 4.40
C ILE A 64 12.87 0.01 4.12
N ASN A 65 12.54 0.07 2.83
CA ASN A 65 11.22 0.32 2.31
C ASN A 65 10.53 -1.02 2.03
N ILE A 66 9.23 -1.12 2.37
CA ILE A 66 8.38 -2.24 1.96
C ILE A 66 7.74 -1.85 0.63
N THR A 67 8.14 -2.53 -0.44
CA THR A 67 7.63 -2.28 -1.79
C THR A 67 6.69 -3.39 -2.20
N LEU A 68 5.51 -3.02 -2.68
CA LEU A 68 4.51 -3.94 -3.18
C LEU A 68 4.34 -3.76 -4.68
N SER A 69 4.35 -4.88 -5.39
CA SER A 69 4.16 -4.91 -6.83
C SER A 69 3.09 -5.93 -7.19
N THR A 70 2.51 -5.76 -8.37
CA THR A 70 1.48 -6.65 -8.89
C THR A 70 1.85 -7.09 -10.29
N GLY A 71 1.86 -8.40 -10.54
CA GLY A 71 2.07 -8.97 -11.87
C GLY A 71 0.79 -9.05 -12.70
N SER A 72 0.81 -9.80 -13.79
CA SER A 72 -0.41 -10.21 -14.48
C SER A 72 -1.31 -10.97 -13.51
N ASN A 73 -2.60 -10.62 -13.47
CA ASN A 73 -3.63 -11.16 -12.56
C ASN A 73 -3.72 -10.53 -11.16
N ASP A 74 -3.17 -9.34 -10.93
CA ASP A 74 -3.32 -8.61 -9.66
C ASP A 74 -2.83 -9.38 -8.44
N GLN A 75 -1.90 -10.31 -8.64
CA GLN A 75 -1.23 -11.01 -7.55
C GLN A 75 -0.21 -10.07 -6.92
N VAL A 76 -0.37 -9.82 -5.62
CA VAL A 76 0.48 -8.90 -4.87
C VAL A 76 1.71 -9.63 -4.33
N THR A 77 2.89 -9.10 -4.63
CA THR A 77 4.18 -9.55 -4.10
C THR A 77 4.78 -8.46 -3.22
N VAL A 78 5.20 -8.85 -2.02
CA VAL A 78 5.89 -7.97 -1.05
C VAL A 78 7.39 -8.16 -1.20
N THR A 79 8.13 -7.06 -1.24
CA THR A 79 9.60 -7.05 -1.32
C THR A 79 10.17 -5.98 -0.40
N HIS A 80 11.38 -6.21 0.13
CA HIS A 80 12.12 -5.20 0.88
C HIS A 80 13.19 -4.60 0.01
N GLN A 81 13.30 -3.28 0.04
CA GLN A 81 14.30 -2.53 -0.70
C GLN A 81 15.04 -1.62 0.27
N PRO A 82 16.38 -1.50 0.20
CA PRO A 82 17.11 -0.55 1.02
C PRO A 82 16.56 0.87 0.82
N VAL A 83 16.47 1.64 1.91
CA VAL A 83 16.20 3.08 1.82
C VAL A 83 17.34 3.72 1.02
N PRO A 84 17.05 4.52 -0.02
CA PRO A 84 18.08 5.22 -0.78
C PRO A 84 18.93 6.10 0.14
N GLU A 85 20.24 6.10 -0.07
CA GLU A 85 21.10 7.03 0.65
C GLU A 85 20.77 8.47 0.27
N MET A 86 20.77 9.35 1.29
CA MET A 86 20.59 10.78 1.07
C MET A 86 21.74 11.29 0.17
N PRO A 87 21.43 12.04 -0.90
CA PRO A 87 22.44 12.73 -1.69
C PRO A 87 23.34 13.62 -0.83
N ASP A 88 24.64 13.68 -1.12
CA ASP A 88 25.62 14.40 -0.29
C ASP A 88 25.34 15.90 -0.20
N GLU A 89 24.78 16.50 -1.24
CA GLU A 89 24.35 17.90 -1.24
C GLU A 89 23.25 18.19 -0.21
N LEU A 90 22.37 17.22 0.05
CA LEU A 90 21.30 17.34 1.05
C LEU A 90 21.82 17.02 2.45
N LYS A 91 22.80 16.11 2.60
CA LYS A 91 23.42 15.80 3.91
C LYS A 91 23.99 17.07 4.57
N LYS A 92 24.60 17.95 3.77
CA LYS A 92 25.17 19.23 4.22
C LYS A 92 24.15 20.20 4.84
N LEU A 93 22.85 19.98 4.65
CA LEU A 93 21.80 20.84 5.23
C LEU A 93 21.42 20.44 6.67
N PHE A 94 21.91 19.30 7.15
CA PHE A 94 21.59 18.75 8.48
C PHE A 94 22.80 18.68 9.42
N GLU A 95 23.93 19.29 9.03
CA GLU A 95 25.11 19.60 9.87
C GLU A 95 24.99 21.02 10.45
#